data_AF-A6Q7E6-F1
#
_entry.id   AF-A6Q7E6-F1
#
_cell.length_a   1.000
_cell.length_b   1.000
_cell.length_c   1.000
_cell.angle_alpha   90.00
_cell.angle_beta   90.00
_cell.angle_gamma   90.00
#
_symmetry.space_group_name_H-M   'P 1'
#
loop_
_entity.id
_entity.type
_entity.pdbx_description
1 polymer ?
#
loop_
_entity_poly.entity_id
_entity_poly.type
_entity_poly.pdbx_seq_one_letter_code
_entity_poly.pdbx_strand_id
1 'polypeptide(L)'
;MSASVPFPIPELESMKKYPPELFYKGDLSLLKRPKVSIVGTRMPSNYTREYTYMLAKALTKRGVCIVSGAAMGVDGIAHEGAGFENTIAVVGNGLDIRYPVVHAKMIEAIESNGLMLSQFNDGFRATGWSFVVRNELVVALGDVLVVTEADLKSGSMRSVEFALKMGKEIFVLPHRLGESMGTNALLQEEKATAIMDIEAFASRFGRAVESEVEKDEFFYFCQSMPTFDQTVEKFGERVYEAELDGIISIENGVVRLS
;
A
#
# COMPACT_ATOMS: atom_id res chain seq x y z
N MET A 1 -20.31 9.00 -11.74
CA MET A 1 -19.61 9.15 -13.03
C MET A 1 -18.14 9.42 -12.75
N SER A 2 -17.25 8.89 -13.57
CA SER A 2 -15.81 9.23 -13.49
C SER A 2 -15.59 10.69 -13.94
N ALA A 3 -14.57 11.33 -13.38
CA ALA A 3 -14.18 12.68 -13.78
C ALA A 3 -12.75 12.64 -14.35
N SER A 4 -12.40 13.58 -15.22
CA SER A 4 -11.02 13.73 -15.71
C SER A 4 -10.16 14.45 -14.68
N VAL A 5 -8.93 13.99 -14.48
CA VAL A 5 -7.96 14.66 -13.61
C VAL A 5 -7.64 16.05 -14.17
N PRO A 6 -7.85 17.14 -13.40
CA PRO A 6 -7.84 18.50 -13.95
C PRO A 6 -6.45 19.16 -13.99
N PHE A 7 -5.39 18.45 -13.61
CA PHE A 7 -4.02 18.96 -13.53
C PHE A 7 -3.00 17.90 -13.97
N PRO A 8 -1.80 18.31 -14.41
CA PRO A 8 -0.73 17.36 -14.71
C PRO A 8 -0.20 16.70 -13.43
N ILE A 9 0.22 15.44 -13.54
CA ILE A 9 0.84 14.63 -12.49
C ILE A 9 2.32 14.46 -12.88
N PRO A 10 3.25 15.20 -12.26
CA PRO A 10 4.66 15.22 -12.66
C PRO A 10 5.33 13.84 -12.72
N GLU A 11 4.94 12.93 -11.82
CA GLU A 11 5.46 11.57 -11.75
C GLU A 11 5.26 10.79 -13.07
N LEU A 12 4.23 11.13 -13.84
CA LEU A 12 3.89 10.47 -15.10
C LEU A 12 4.74 10.92 -16.28
N GLU A 13 5.56 11.97 -16.13
CA GLU A 13 6.56 12.35 -17.13
C GLU A 13 7.64 11.28 -17.33
N SER A 14 7.84 10.41 -16.34
CA SER A 14 8.74 9.27 -16.42
C SER A 14 8.23 8.13 -17.31
N MET A 15 6.93 8.14 -17.67
CA MET A 15 6.36 7.15 -18.59
C MET A 15 6.89 7.36 -20.01
N LYS A 16 6.85 6.29 -20.81
CA LYS A 16 7.22 6.35 -22.23
C LYS A 16 6.39 7.40 -22.99
N LYS A 17 5.12 7.53 -22.63
CA LYS A 17 4.21 8.56 -23.13
C LYS A 17 3.30 9.00 -22.00
N TYR A 18 3.29 10.31 -21.75
CA TYR A 18 2.35 10.91 -20.80
C TYR A 18 0.90 10.62 -21.23
N PRO A 19 0.01 10.20 -20.31
CA PRO A 19 -1.39 9.91 -20.65
C PRO A 19 -2.10 11.17 -21.15
N PRO A 20 -2.72 11.17 -22.34
CA PRO A 20 -3.46 12.34 -22.81
C PRO A 20 -4.68 12.64 -21.93
N GLU A 21 -5.29 11.60 -21.36
CA GLU A 21 -6.41 11.68 -20.44
C GLU A 21 -6.20 10.68 -19.31
N LEU A 22 -6.63 11.08 -18.12
CA LEU A 22 -6.65 10.24 -16.93
C LEU A 22 -7.97 10.50 -16.19
N PHE A 23 -8.70 9.45 -15.90
CA PHE A 23 -9.96 9.48 -15.17
C PHE A 23 -9.75 9.10 -13.72
N TYR A 24 -10.57 9.65 -12.83
CA TYR A 24 -10.54 9.34 -11.41
C TYR A 24 -11.92 9.20 -10.76
N LYS A 25 -11.93 8.54 -9.60
CA LYS A 25 -12.98 8.56 -8.58
C LYS A 25 -12.30 8.61 -7.20
N GLY A 26 -12.86 9.39 -6.27
CA GLY A 26 -12.33 9.51 -4.91
C GLY A 26 -11.42 10.73 -4.73
N ASP A 27 -10.48 10.66 -3.79
CA ASP A 27 -9.70 11.80 -3.30
C ASP A 27 -8.37 12.01 -4.04
N LEU A 28 -8.32 13.05 -4.86
CA LEU A 28 -7.10 13.47 -5.57
C LEU A 28 -5.99 14.00 -4.64
N SER A 29 -6.28 14.33 -3.38
CA SER A 29 -5.26 14.78 -2.42
C SER A 29 -4.17 13.72 -2.18
N LEU A 30 -4.52 12.44 -2.35
CA LEU A 30 -3.59 11.31 -2.21
C LEU A 30 -2.42 11.37 -3.20
N LEU A 31 -2.59 12.01 -4.37
CA LEU A 31 -1.52 12.21 -5.33
C LEU A 31 -0.39 13.10 -4.80
N LYS A 32 -0.66 13.95 -3.81
CA LYS A 32 0.33 14.86 -3.21
C LYS A 32 1.16 14.22 -2.09
N ARG A 33 0.77 13.02 -1.63
CA ARG A 33 1.49 12.29 -0.58
C ARG A 33 2.74 11.60 -1.17
N PRO A 34 3.74 11.25 -0.33
CA PRO A 34 4.74 10.25 -0.71
C PRO A 34 4.04 8.96 -1.11
N LYS A 35 4.52 8.29 -2.15
CA LYS A 35 3.82 7.13 -2.75
C LYS A 35 4.77 5.95 -2.87
N VAL A 36 4.31 4.76 -2.50
CA VAL A 36 5.06 3.51 -2.72
C VAL A 36 4.19 2.58 -3.55
N SER A 37 4.72 2.10 -4.67
CA SER A 37 4.03 1.12 -5.50
C SER A 37 4.31 -0.28 -5.01
N ILE A 38 3.28 -1.06 -4.72
CA ILE A 38 3.41 -2.45 -4.26
C ILE A 38 2.71 -3.36 -5.28
N VAL A 39 3.45 -4.31 -5.85
CA VAL A 39 2.94 -5.27 -6.84
C VAL A 39 3.47 -6.67 -6.56
N GLY A 40 2.83 -7.69 -7.12
CA GLY A 40 3.31 -9.07 -6.99
C GLY A 40 2.39 -10.11 -7.58
N THR A 41 2.60 -11.35 -7.19
CA THR A 41 1.85 -12.52 -7.67
C THR A 41 0.37 -12.43 -7.31
N ARG A 42 -0.45 -13.07 -8.15
CA ARG A 42 -1.89 -13.25 -7.88
C ARG A 42 -2.16 -14.39 -6.89
N MET A 43 -1.16 -15.23 -6.62
CA MET A 43 -1.24 -16.37 -5.71
C MET A 43 -0.10 -16.31 -4.69
N PRO A 44 -0.12 -15.34 -3.75
CA PRO A 44 0.97 -15.17 -2.80
C PRO A 44 1.01 -16.29 -1.76
N SER A 45 2.22 -16.65 -1.35
CA SER A 45 2.44 -17.49 -0.16
C SER A 45 1.91 -16.82 1.11
N ASN A 46 1.67 -17.59 2.18
CA ASN A 46 1.22 -17.02 3.46
C ASN A 46 2.20 -15.98 4.02
N TYR A 47 3.50 -16.24 3.86
CA TYR A 47 4.57 -15.29 4.18
C TYR A 47 4.36 -13.97 3.43
N THR A 48 4.22 -14.01 2.10
CA THR A 48 4.00 -12.80 1.31
C THR A 48 2.71 -12.09 1.68
N ARG A 49 1.64 -12.81 1.98
CA ARG A 49 0.37 -12.21 2.41
C ARG A 49 0.56 -11.38 3.68
N GLU A 50 1.17 -11.97 4.70
CA GLU A 50 1.43 -11.33 5.99
C GLU A 50 2.33 -10.10 5.83
N TYR A 51 3.49 -10.26 5.20
CA TYR A 51 4.47 -9.18 5.10
C TYR A 51 4.08 -8.09 4.10
N THR A 52 3.29 -8.39 3.05
CA THR A 52 2.70 -7.35 2.19
C THR A 52 1.74 -6.47 2.98
N TYR A 53 0.85 -7.09 3.78
CA TYR A 53 -0.10 -6.36 4.62
C TYR A 53 0.62 -5.49 5.66
N MET A 54 1.59 -6.07 6.39
CA MET A 54 2.37 -5.34 7.39
C MET A 54 3.16 -4.19 6.79
N LEU A 55 3.76 -4.39 5.61
CA LEU A 55 4.51 -3.36 4.90
C LEU A 55 3.61 -2.19 4.51
N ALA A 56 2.45 -2.46 3.91
CA ALA A 56 1.48 -1.45 3.55
C ALA A 56 0.99 -0.67 4.78
N LYS A 57 0.71 -1.36 5.90
CA LYS A 57 0.30 -0.74 7.16
C LYS A 57 1.40 0.15 7.76
N ALA A 58 2.65 -0.29 7.75
CA ALA A 58 3.77 0.48 8.28
C ALA A 58 4.04 1.75 7.48
N LEU A 59 3.91 1.70 6.15
CA LEU A 59 4.05 2.86 5.27
C LEU A 59 2.92 3.87 5.48
N THR A 60 1.67 3.41 5.56
CA THR A 60 0.50 4.31 5.70
C THR A 60 0.44 4.99 7.06
N LYS A 61 0.90 4.33 8.13
CA LYS A 61 1.16 4.96 9.45
C LYS A 61 2.12 6.16 9.40
N ARG A 62 2.86 6.33 8.30
CA ARG A 62 3.80 7.43 8.06
C ARG A 62 3.31 8.42 7.00
N GLY A 63 2.01 8.41 6.71
CA GLY A 63 1.41 9.29 5.70
C GLY A 63 1.79 8.91 4.25
N VAL A 64 2.45 7.77 4.02
CA VAL A 64 2.71 7.27 2.67
C VAL A 64 1.42 6.71 2.08
N CYS A 65 1.20 6.91 0.79
CA CYS A 65 0.08 6.34 0.05
C CYS A 65 0.54 5.10 -0.73
N ILE A 66 -0.23 4.02 -0.65
CA ILE A 66 0.07 2.79 -1.40
C ILE A 66 -0.55 2.87 -2.80
N VAL A 67 0.25 2.64 -3.83
CA VAL A 67 -0.23 2.55 -5.22
C VAL A 67 -0.20 1.10 -5.69
N SER A 68 -1.31 0.58 -6.20
CA SER A 68 -1.34 -0.78 -6.77
C SER A 68 -2.45 -0.94 -7.81
N GLY A 69 -2.58 -2.14 -8.37
CA GLY A 69 -3.44 -2.44 -9.51
C GLY A 69 -4.81 -3.06 -9.19
N ALA A 70 -5.19 -3.20 -7.91
CA ALA A 70 -6.41 -3.91 -7.49
C ALA A 70 -6.58 -5.33 -8.10
N ALA A 71 -5.50 -5.97 -8.58
CA ALA A 71 -5.57 -7.35 -9.03
C ALA A 71 -5.75 -8.32 -7.85
N MET A 72 -6.02 -9.59 -8.14
CA MET A 72 -5.97 -10.64 -7.12
C MET A 72 -4.56 -10.75 -6.52
N GLY A 73 -4.48 -11.27 -5.29
CA GLY A 73 -3.22 -11.54 -4.60
C GLY A 73 -2.61 -10.28 -4.00
N VAL A 74 -1.34 -10.03 -4.29
CA VAL A 74 -0.54 -8.97 -3.64
C VAL A 74 -1.20 -7.60 -3.74
N ASP A 75 -1.74 -7.21 -4.90
CA ASP A 75 -2.36 -5.90 -5.07
C ASP A 75 -3.52 -5.68 -4.09
N GLY A 76 -4.44 -6.64 -3.98
CA GLY A 76 -5.55 -6.57 -3.03
C GLY A 76 -5.09 -6.50 -1.57
N ILE A 77 -4.08 -7.31 -1.21
CA ILE A 77 -3.52 -7.34 0.15
C ILE A 77 -2.83 -6.01 0.49
N ALA A 78 -2.15 -5.40 -0.48
CA ALA A 78 -1.52 -4.10 -0.30
C ALA A 78 -2.56 -2.99 -0.05
N HIS A 79 -3.67 -3.00 -0.79
CA HIS A 79 -4.79 -2.08 -0.56
C HIS A 79 -5.47 -2.31 0.80
N GLU A 80 -5.68 -3.57 1.20
CA GLU A 80 -6.24 -3.92 2.50
C GLU A 80 -5.33 -3.48 3.65
N GLY A 81 -4.02 -3.73 3.55
CA GLY A 81 -3.05 -3.32 4.57
C GLY A 81 -2.84 -1.81 4.66
N ALA A 82 -3.08 -1.09 3.56
CA ALA A 82 -3.01 0.36 3.53
C ALA A 82 -4.17 1.03 4.29
N GLY A 83 -5.33 0.38 4.38
CA GLY A 83 -6.59 1.08 4.59
C GLY A 83 -7.06 1.76 3.30
N PHE A 84 -8.36 1.70 3.03
CA PHE A 84 -8.92 2.12 1.75
C PHE A 84 -8.88 3.63 1.52
N GLU A 85 -8.57 4.41 2.55
CA GLU A 85 -8.36 5.86 2.54
C GLU A 85 -6.90 6.28 2.28
N ASN A 86 -5.95 5.35 2.35
CA ASN A 86 -4.51 5.64 2.16
C ASN A 86 -3.95 4.96 0.90
N THR A 87 -4.79 4.77 -0.11
CA THR A 87 -4.40 4.01 -1.30
C THR A 87 -4.95 4.55 -2.61
N ILE A 88 -4.15 4.36 -3.66
CA ILE A 88 -4.48 4.65 -5.05
C ILE A 88 -4.51 3.34 -5.83
N ALA A 89 -5.67 2.98 -6.37
CA ALA A 89 -5.83 1.83 -7.24
C ALA A 89 -5.90 2.26 -8.71
N VAL A 90 -4.96 1.76 -9.52
CA VAL A 90 -4.93 2.03 -10.96
C VAL A 90 -5.50 0.82 -11.70
N VAL A 91 -6.55 0.99 -12.50
CA VAL A 91 -7.21 -0.13 -13.18
C VAL A 91 -6.99 -0.13 -14.69
N GLY A 92 -7.08 -1.31 -15.29
CA GLY A 92 -6.90 -1.55 -16.73
C GLY A 92 -8.20 -1.46 -17.54
N ASN A 93 -9.26 -0.92 -16.96
CA ASN A 93 -10.61 -0.82 -17.51
C ASN A 93 -11.23 0.54 -17.20
N GLY A 94 -12.37 0.88 -17.81
CA GLY A 94 -13.16 2.05 -17.45
C GLY A 94 -13.57 2.00 -15.97
N LEU A 95 -13.63 3.16 -15.31
CA LEU A 95 -13.91 3.24 -13.87
C LEU A 95 -15.35 2.86 -13.53
N ASP A 96 -16.24 2.76 -14.50
CA ASP A 96 -17.60 2.20 -14.36
C ASP A 96 -17.61 0.68 -14.14
N ILE A 97 -16.49 -0.01 -14.41
CA ILE A 97 -16.37 -1.47 -14.30
C ILE A 97 -15.53 -1.84 -13.07
N ARG A 98 -16.11 -2.61 -12.15
CA ARG A 98 -15.39 -3.17 -10.99
C ARG A 98 -14.77 -4.53 -11.37
N TYR A 99 -13.49 -4.53 -11.72
CA TYR A 99 -12.74 -5.72 -12.10
C TYR A 99 -11.44 -5.86 -11.28
N PRO A 100 -11.10 -7.07 -10.79
CA PRO A 100 -11.87 -8.31 -10.91
C PRO A 100 -13.09 -8.32 -9.97
N VAL A 101 -14.13 -9.08 -10.33
CA VAL A 101 -15.41 -9.12 -9.58
C VAL A 101 -15.22 -9.55 -8.13
N VAL A 102 -14.24 -10.42 -7.85
CA VAL A 102 -13.90 -10.86 -6.48
C VAL A 102 -13.51 -9.70 -5.56
N HIS A 103 -12.96 -8.61 -6.12
CA HIS A 103 -12.58 -7.41 -5.38
C HIS A 103 -13.61 -6.27 -5.50
N ALA A 104 -14.83 -6.53 -5.96
CA ALA A 104 -15.84 -5.48 -6.15
C ALA A 104 -16.09 -4.65 -4.88
N LYS A 105 -16.15 -5.28 -3.70
CA LYS A 105 -16.32 -4.58 -2.41
C LYS A 105 -15.11 -3.73 -2.04
N MET A 106 -13.90 -4.24 -2.25
CA MET A 106 -12.66 -3.51 -2.01
C MET A 106 -12.57 -2.28 -2.93
N ILE A 107 -12.85 -2.48 -4.22
CA ILE A 107 -12.88 -1.41 -5.22
C ILE A 107 -13.90 -0.34 -4.82
N GLU A 108 -15.11 -0.73 -4.41
CA GLU A 108 -16.13 0.20 -3.94
C GLU A 108 -15.70 0.99 -2.70
N ALA A 109 -14.98 0.35 -1.77
CA ALA A 109 -14.43 1.03 -0.60
C ALA A 109 -13.34 2.05 -0.99
N ILE A 110 -12.47 1.73 -1.95
CA ILE A 110 -11.45 2.65 -2.47
C ILE A 110 -12.10 3.78 -3.28
N GLU A 111 -13.14 3.50 -4.08
CA GLU A 111 -13.92 4.53 -4.79
C GLU A 111 -14.50 5.59 -3.83
N SER A 112 -14.87 5.15 -2.61
CA SER A 112 -15.54 5.99 -1.63
C SER A 112 -14.57 6.75 -0.72
N ASN A 113 -13.43 6.14 -0.37
CA ASN A 113 -12.52 6.66 0.66
C ASN A 113 -11.11 6.98 0.14
N GLY A 114 -10.66 6.29 -0.91
CA GLY A 114 -9.32 6.41 -1.48
C GLY A 114 -9.36 7.08 -2.84
N LEU A 115 -8.49 6.62 -3.75
CA LEU A 115 -8.46 7.11 -5.12
C LEU A 115 -8.39 5.95 -6.12
N MET A 116 -9.27 5.98 -7.11
CA MET A 116 -9.21 5.11 -8.27
C MET A 116 -8.75 5.92 -9.49
N LEU A 117 -7.88 5.35 -10.32
CA LEU A 117 -7.38 5.96 -11.55
C LEU A 117 -7.49 5.01 -12.75
N SER A 118 -7.78 5.55 -13.93
CA SER A 118 -7.77 4.80 -15.19
C SER A 118 -7.44 5.69 -16.38
N GLN A 119 -6.71 5.15 -17.36
CA GLN A 119 -6.51 5.81 -18.67
C GLN A 119 -7.63 5.47 -19.68
N PHE A 120 -8.62 4.69 -19.27
CA PHE A 120 -9.64 4.15 -20.16
C PHE A 120 -11.01 4.78 -19.89
N ASN A 121 -11.70 5.15 -20.97
CA ASN A 121 -13.06 5.67 -20.92
C ASN A 121 -14.04 4.67 -20.28
N ASP A 122 -15.14 5.20 -19.74
CA ASP A 122 -16.24 4.38 -19.24
C ASP A 122 -16.72 3.40 -20.34
N GLY A 123 -17.02 2.16 -19.95
CA GLY A 123 -17.40 1.05 -20.82
C GLY A 123 -16.22 0.25 -21.39
N PHE A 124 -14.98 0.71 -21.26
CA PHE A 124 -13.81 -0.02 -21.76
C PHE A 124 -13.49 -1.25 -20.88
N ARG A 125 -13.52 -2.45 -21.47
CA ARG A 125 -13.20 -3.70 -20.78
C ARG A 125 -11.71 -4.00 -20.81
N ALA A 126 -11.17 -4.51 -19.69
CA ALA A 126 -9.75 -4.83 -19.58
C ALA A 126 -9.29 -5.88 -20.61
N THR A 127 -8.08 -5.69 -21.13
CA THR A 127 -7.42 -6.55 -22.11
C THR A 127 -5.99 -6.84 -21.66
N GLY A 128 -5.32 -7.81 -22.32
CA GLY A 128 -3.92 -8.11 -22.02
C GLY A 128 -3.00 -6.88 -22.15
N TRP A 129 -3.23 -6.03 -23.15
CA TRP A 129 -2.43 -4.83 -23.37
C TRP A 129 -2.76 -3.72 -22.37
N SER A 130 -4.03 -3.60 -21.94
CA SER A 130 -4.42 -2.55 -21.00
C SER A 130 -3.82 -2.77 -19.62
N PHE A 131 -3.59 -4.02 -19.22
CA PHE A 131 -2.82 -4.33 -18.00
C PHE A 131 -1.36 -3.88 -18.08
N VAL A 132 -0.72 -3.97 -19.25
CA VAL A 132 0.67 -3.49 -19.42
C VAL A 132 0.73 -1.97 -19.29
N VAL A 133 -0.20 -1.25 -19.94
CA VAL A 133 -0.31 0.22 -19.86
C VAL A 133 -0.63 0.68 -18.44
N ARG A 134 -1.55 -0.02 -17.76
CA ARG A 134 -1.85 0.23 -16.35
C ARG A 134 -0.62 0.04 -15.47
N ASN A 135 0.15 -1.03 -15.67
CA ASN A 135 1.31 -1.32 -14.83
C ASN A 135 2.38 -0.24 -14.93
N GLU A 136 2.59 0.33 -16.13
CA GLU A 136 3.49 1.47 -16.31
C GLU A 136 3.04 2.66 -15.46
N LEU A 137 1.74 2.96 -15.43
CA LEU A 137 1.16 4.03 -14.62
C LEU A 137 1.30 3.76 -13.11
N VAL A 138 1.08 2.51 -12.65
CA VAL A 138 1.33 2.12 -11.24
C VAL A 138 2.78 2.40 -10.86
N VAL A 139 3.73 2.02 -11.71
CA VAL A 139 5.15 2.21 -11.43
C VAL A 139 5.53 3.69 -11.45
N ALA A 140 5.03 4.45 -12.43
CA ALA A 140 5.31 5.88 -12.54
C ALA A 140 4.90 6.65 -11.29
N LEU A 141 3.70 6.38 -10.76
CA LEU A 141 3.15 7.07 -9.59
C LEU A 141 3.91 6.85 -8.28
N GLY A 142 4.51 5.68 -8.04
CA GLY A 142 5.23 5.40 -6.80
C GLY A 142 6.67 5.92 -6.85
N ASP A 143 7.16 6.53 -5.78
CA ASP A 143 8.55 6.99 -5.65
C ASP A 143 9.54 5.83 -5.80
N VAL A 144 9.16 4.66 -5.26
CA VAL A 144 9.88 3.38 -5.40
C VAL A 144 8.92 2.26 -5.75
N LEU A 145 9.45 1.16 -6.28
CA LEU A 145 8.68 -0.07 -6.55
C LEU A 145 9.04 -1.16 -5.53
N VAL A 146 8.04 -1.72 -4.88
CA VAL A 146 8.16 -2.96 -4.09
C VAL A 146 7.51 -4.10 -4.85
N VAL A 147 8.27 -5.17 -5.09
CA VAL A 147 7.77 -6.44 -5.63
C VAL A 147 7.85 -7.50 -4.53
N THR A 148 6.71 -7.83 -3.92
CA THR A 148 6.75 -8.68 -2.72
C THR A 148 6.98 -10.14 -3.08
N GLU A 149 6.32 -10.69 -4.11
CA GLU A 149 6.59 -12.04 -4.62
C GLU A 149 6.30 -12.10 -6.13
N ALA A 150 7.18 -12.72 -6.92
CA ALA A 150 7.02 -12.82 -8.37
C ALA A 150 7.83 -13.99 -8.98
N ASP A 151 7.26 -14.64 -9.99
CA ASP A 151 7.97 -15.57 -10.87
C ASP A 151 8.61 -14.86 -12.07
N LEU A 152 9.64 -15.48 -12.66
CA LEU A 152 10.44 -14.95 -13.77
C LEU A 152 9.62 -14.51 -15.00
N LYS A 153 8.45 -15.12 -15.26
CA LYS A 153 7.58 -14.81 -16.41
C LYS A 153 6.25 -14.18 -15.99
N SER A 154 6.19 -13.59 -14.79
CA SER A 154 4.98 -12.97 -14.26
C SER A 154 4.73 -11.56 -14.80
N GLY A 155 3.48 -11.09 -14.71
CA GLY A 155 3.13 -9.71 -15.07
C GLY A 155 3.85 -8.66 -14.22
N SER A 156 4.24 -9.00 -12.99
CA SER A 156 5.01 -8.13 -12.09
C SER A 156 6.41 -7.84 -12.62
N MET A 157 7.02 -8.75 -13.39
CA MET A 157 8.31 -8.49 -14.04
C MET A 157 8.21 -7.40 -15.11
N ARG A 158 7.02 -7.15 -15.69
CA ARG A 158 6.82 -5.97 -16.55
C ARG A 158 6.89 -4.67 -15.76
N SER A 159 6.38 -4.64 -14.53
CA SER A 159 6.53 -3.48 -13.64
C SER A 159 7.99 -3.22 -13.28
N VAL A 160 8.78 -4.27 -13.06
CA VAL A 160 10.24 -4.18 -12.87
C VAL A 160 10.92 -3.56 -14.08
N GLU A 161 10.59 -4.01 -15.31
CA GLU A 161 11.13 -3.44 -16.54
C GLU A 161 10.83 -1.93 -16.66
N PHE A 162 9.63 -1.50 -16.25
CA PHE A 162 9.29 -0.07 -16.20
C PHE A 162 10.10 0.68 -15.14
N ALA A 163 10.22 0.14 -13.93
CA ALA A 163 10.94 0.78 -12.83
C ALA A 163 12.41 1.00 -13.19
N LEU A 164 13.07 0.00 -13.78
CA LEU A 164 14.45 0.12 -14.26
C LEU A 164 14.61 1.20 -15.34
N LYS A 165 13.67 1.29 -16.30
CA LYS A 165 13.69 2.33 -17.34
C LYS A 165 13.46 3.73 -16.77
N MET A 166 12.68 3.84 -15.71
CA MET A 166 12.38 5.09 -15.01
C MET A 166 13.46 5.46 -13.97
N GLY A 167 14.47 4.60 -13.76
CA GLY A 167 15.50 4.82 -12.75
C GLY A 167 15.00 4.76 -11.31
N LYS A 168 13.89 4.04 -11.06
CA LYS A 168 13.31 3.89 -9.71
C LYS A 168 14.01 2.77 -8.95
N GLU A 169 14.24 3.00 -7.65
CA GLU A 169 14.71 1.94 -6.76
C GLU A 169 13.67 0.81 -6.66
N ILE A 170 14.15 -0.43 -6.66
CA ILE A 170 13.32 -1.63 -6.56
C ILE A 170 13.65 -2.34 -5.25
N PHE A 171 12.61 -2.71 -4.51
CA PHE A 171 12.71 -3.46 -3.27
C PHE A 171 11.91 -4.76 -3.36
N VAL A 172 12.38 -5.77 -2.65
CA VAL A 172 11.71 -7.09 -2.61
C VAL A 172 11.71 -7.64 -1.19
N LEU A 173 10.75 -8.52 -0.89
CA LEU A 173 10.84 -9.34 0.33
C LEU A 173 11.85 -10.47 0.14
N PRO A 174 12.63 -10.83 1.17
CA PRO A 174 13.55 -11.96 1.10
C PRO A 174 12.76 -13.27 1.03
N HIS A 175 13.10 -14.13 0.06
CA HIS A 175 12.46 -15.42 -0.15
C HIS A 175 13.45 -16.57 -0.02
N ARG A 176 12.95 -17.76 0.32
CA ARG A 176 13.77 -18.98 0.34
C ARG A 176 14.20 -19.36 -1.07
N LEU A 177 15.22 -20.21 -1.18
CA LEU A 177 15.57 -20.86 -2.44
C LEU A 177 14.39 -21.70 -2.93
N GLY A 178 14.05 -21.60 -4.22
CA GLY A 178 12.90 -22.28 -4.83
C GLY A 178 11.57 -21.55 -4.70
N GLU A 179 11.54 -20.43 -3.97
CA GLU A 179 10.39 -19.51 -3.90
C GLU A 179 10.72 -18.21 -4.66
N SER A 180 9.69 -17.52 -5.16
CA SER A 180 9.79 -16.20 -5.78
C SER A 180 11.00 -16.01 -6.70
N MET A 181 11.13 -16.90 -7.70
CA MET A 181 12.32 -16.96 -8.56
C MET A 181 12.63 -15.63 -9.26
N GLY A 182 11.59 -14.82 -9.54
CA GLY A 182 11.75 -13.49 -10.11
C GLY A 182 12.40 -12.50 -9.15
N THR A 183 11.92 -12.40 -7.90
CA THR A 183 12.52 -11.47 -6.94
C THR A 183 13.93 -11.89 -6.50
N ASN A 184 14.17 -13.20 -6.37
CA ASN A 184 15.49 -13.73 -6.06
C ASN A 184 16.49 -13.46 -7.19
N ALA A 185 16.07 -13.55 -8.46
CA ALA A 185 16.91 -13.15 -9.58
C ALA A 185 17.26 -11.65 -9.55
N LEU A 186 16.31 -10.78 -9.17
CA LEU A 186 16.60 -9.34 -9.03
C LEU A 186 17.65 -9.04 -7.95
N LEU A 187 17.63 -9.77 -6.83
CA LEU A 187 18.65 -9.65 -5.80
C LEU A 187 20.01 -10.15 -6.31
N GLN A 188 20.04 -11.28 -6.99
CA GLN A 188 21.26 -11.85 -7.57
C GLN A 188 21.90 -10.92 -8.61
N GLU A 189 21.08 -10.22 -9.39
CA GLU A 189 21.52 -9.29 -10.42
C GLU A 189 21.79 -7.87 -9.89
N GLU A 190 21.72 -7.66 -8.57
CA GLU A 190 21.88 -6.35 -7.91
C GLU A 190 20.92 -5.26 -8.43
N LYS A 191 19.75 -5.69 -8.94
CA LYS A 191 18.70 -4.80 -9.48
C LYS A 191 17.64 -4.42 -8.44
N ALA A 192 17.64 -5.08 -7.29
CA ALA A 192 16.75 -4.78 -6.18
C ALA A 192 17.46 -4.89 -4.83
N THR A 193 16.91 -4.25 -3.82
CA THR A 193 17.36 -4.34 -2.42
C THR A 193 16.35 -5.13 -1.59
N ALA A 194 16.82 -6.05 -0.75
CA ALA A 194 15.95 -6.80 0.13
C ALA A 194 15.44 -5.95 1.31
N ILE A 195 14.14 -6.04 1.61
CA ILE A 195 13.55 -5.45 2.82
C ILE A 195 13.73 -6.44 3.97
N MET A 196 14.76 -6.21 4.78
CA MET A 196 15.07 -7.06 5.94
C MET A 196 14.33 -6.61 7.21
N ASP A 197 13.91 -5.35 7.27
CA ASP A 197 13.16 -4.75 8.36
C ASP A 197 12.14 -3.77 7.76
N ILE A 198 10.86 -4.06 7.99
CA ILE A 198 9.73 -3.27 7.46
C ILE A 198 9.72 -1.86 8.04
N GLU A 199 9.97 -1.71 9.35
CA GLU A 199 9.89 -0.42 10.02
C GLU A 199 11.07 0.47 9.64
N ALA A 200 12.26 -0.12 9.53
CA ALA A 200 13.43 0.59 9.02
C ALA A 200 13.22 1.03 7.57
N PHE A 201 12.69 0.15 6.71
CA PHE A 201 12.35 0.52 5.33
C PHE A 201 11.29 1.62 5.29
N ALA A 202 10.18 1.47 6.03
CA ALA A 202 9.09 2.42 6.03
C ALA A 202 9.53 3.79 6.57
N SER A 203 10.48 3.85 7.51
CA SER A 203 11.00 5.11 8.05
C SER A 203 11.77 5.96 7.04
N ARG A 204 12.19 5.39 5.90
CA ARG A 204 12.76 6.15 4.77
C ARG A 204 11.73 7.05 4.07
N PHE A 205 10.44 6.80 4.28
CA PHE A 205 9.36 7.44 3.55
C PHE A 205 8.37 8.14 4.49
N GLY A 206 7.91 9.32 4.06
CA GLY A 206 6.95 10.12 4.82
C GLY A 206 7.49 10.57 6.17
N ARG A 207 6.57 10.89 7.08
CA ARG A 207 6.85 11.18 8.48
C ARG A 207 5.90 10.31 9.28
N ALA A 208 6.39 9.63 10.32
CA ALA A 208 5.48 9.02 11.28
C ALA A 208 4.42 10.07 11.64
N VAL A 209 3.14 9.71 11.52
CA VAL A 209 2.10 10.53 12.14
C VAL A 209 2.58 10.65 13.58
N GLU A 210 2.86 11.87 14.04
CA GLU A 210 3.07 12.09 15.47
C GLU A 210 1.82 11.52 16.10
N SER A 211 1.97 10.38 16.78
CA SER A 211 0.89 9.90 17.62
C SER A 211 0.67 11.05 18.59
N GLU A 212 -0.52 11.65 18.59
CA GLU A 212 -0.93 12.55 19.69
C GLU A 212 -0.85 11.82 21.05
N VAL A 213 -0.66 10.50 21.03
CA VAL A 213 -0.19 9.71 22.16
C VAL A 213 1.17 10.22 22.65
N GLU A 214 1.09 11.03 23.69
CA GLU A 214 2.21 11.46 24.51
C GLU A 214 2.97 10.22 25.04
N LYS A 215 4.23 10.05 24.64
CA LYS A 215 5.08 8.92 25.03
C LYS A 215 5.64 9.10 26.44
N ASP A 216 4.75 9.15 27.40
CA ASP A 216 5.09 9.34 28.80
C ASP A 216 4.99 8.04 29.61
N GLU A 217 5.07 8.16 30.93
CA GLU A 217 5.08 7.01 31.82
C GLU A 217 3.85 6.10 31.64
N PHE A 218 2.70 6.66 31.28
CA PHE A 218 1.47 5.89 31.04
C PHE A 218 1.58 5.01 29.80
N PHE A 219 2.09 5.56 28.70
CA PHE A 219 2.32 4.81 27.46
C PHE A 219 3.25 3.62 27.71
N TYR A 220 4.39 3.86 28.37
CA TYR A 220 5.35 2.79 28.67
C TYR A 220 4.81 1.77 29.66
N PHE A 221 3.99 2.19 30.63
CA PHE A 221 3.34 1.26 31.53
C PHE A 221 2.34 0.36 30.80
N CYS A 222 1.53 0.90 29.89
CA CYS A 222 0.56 0.13 29.10
C CYS A 222 1.22 -0.86 28.13
N GLN A 223 2.46 -0.62 27.69
CA GLN A 223 3.23 -1.61 26.89
C GLN A 223 3.46 -2.93 27.65
N SER A 224 3.51 -2.90 28.98
CA SER A 224 3.68 -4.11 29.79
C SER A 224 2.42 -4.98 29.90
N MET A 225 1.33 -4.58 29.23
CA MET A 225 0.01 -5.21 29.30
C MET A 225 -0.49 -5.38 30.75
N PRO A 226 -0.51 -4.29 31.54
CA PRO A 226 -0.95 -4.33 32.93
C PRO A 226 -2.44 -4.66 33.03
N THR A 227 -2.88 -5.09 34.21
CA THR A 227 -4.32 -5.21 34.47
C THR A 227 -4.95 -3.82 34.57
N PHE A 228 -6.25 -3.75 34.30
CA PHE A 228 -7.03 -2.53 34.47
C PHE A 228 -6.89 -1.96 35.89
N ASP A 229 -7.03 -2.81 36.91
CA ASP A 229 -6.89 -2.40 38.31
C ASP A 229 -5.52 -1.78 38.61
N GLN A 230 -4.43 -2.41 38.13
CA GLN A 230 -3.06 -1.88 38.29
C GLN A 230 -2.86 -0.54 37.58
N THR A 231 -3.52 -0.37 36.44
CA THR A 231 -3.40 0.84 35.63
C THR A 231 -4.18 1.98 36.26
N VAL A 232 -5.39 1.72 36.75
CA VAL A 232 -6.23 2.70 37.47
C VAL A 232 -5.59 3.09 38.79
N GLU A 233 -5.01 2.15 39.53
CA GLU A 233 -4.30 2.44 40.78
C GLU A 233 -3.13 3.42 40.55
N LYS A 234 -2.43 3.29 39.41
CA LYS A 234 -1.24 4.10 39.11
C LYS A 234 -1.56 5.42 38.38
N PHE A 235 -2.57 5.46 37.52
CA PHE A 235 -2.83 6.61 36.64
C PHE A 235 -4.24 7.21 36.76
N GLY A 236 -5.12 6.63 37.57
CA GLY A 236 -6.42 7.21 37.92
C GLY A 236 -7.34 7.47 36.73
N GLU A 237 -7.89 8.69 36.65
CA GLU A 237 -8.87 9.10 35.64
C GLU A 237 -8.33 9.04 34.20
N ARG A 238 -7.01 9.18 34.05
CA ARG A 238 -6.33 9.13 32.75
C ARG A 238 -6.56 7.83 31.99
N VAL A 239 -6.77 6.71 32.68
CA VAL A 239 -7.05 5.42 32.03
C VAL A 239 -8.36 5.49 31.23
N TYR A 240 -9.38 6.14 31.78
CA TYR A 240 -10.69 6.27 31.15
C TYR A 240 -10.65 7.26 29.99
N GLU A 241 -9.92 8.37 30.15
CA GLU A 241 -9.68 9.34 29.06
C GLU A 241 -8.97 8.65 27.88
N ALA A 242 -7.90 7.90 28.16
CA ALA A 242 -7.15 7.20 27.14
C ALA A 242 -7.94 6.08 26.44
N GLU A 243 -8.90 5.45 27.12
CA GLU A 243 -9.83 4.50 26.48
C GLU A 243 -10.85 5.22 25.58
N LEU A 244 -11.39 6.35 26.02
CA LEU A 244 -12.33 7.17 25.23
C LEU A 244 -11.67 7.79 23.99
N ASP A 245 -10.42 8.22 24.12
CA ASP A 245 -9.60 8.75 23.03
C ASP A 245 -9.08 7.63 22.10
N GLY A 246 -9.36 6.36 22.42
CA GLY A 246 -8.97 5.20 21.63
C GLY A 246 -7.47 4.90 21.66
N ILE A 247 -6.72 5.47 22.60
CA ILE A 247 -5.28 5.25 22.81
C ILE A 247 -5.03 3.85 23.37
N ILE A 248 -5.95 3.36 24.21
CA ILE A 248 -5.93 2.01 24.77
C ILE A 248 -7.26 1.29 24.54
N SER A 249 -7.23 -0.03 24.64
CA SER A 249 -8.39 -0.91 24.71
C SER A 249 -8.29 -1.83 25.92
N ILE A 250 -9.42 -2.10 26.57
CA ILE A 250 -9.49 -2.97 27.74
C ILE A 250 -10.19 -4.27 27.34
N GLU A 251 -9.42 -5.35 27.26
CA GLU A 251 -9.94 -6.68 26.92
C GLU A 251 -9.67 -7.67 28.05
N ASN A 252 -10.72 -8.31 28.57
CA ASN A 252 -10.63 -9.28 29.68
C ASN A 252 -9.87 -8.72 30.91
N GLY A 253 -10.04 -7.43 31.21
CA GLY A 253 -9.37 -6.76 32.32
C GLY A 253 -7.90 -6.44 32.10
N VAL A 254 -7.38 -6.58 30.87
CA VAL A 254 -6.01 -6.21 30.49
C VAL A 254 -6.03 -4.98 29.61
N VAL A 255 -5.17 -4.01 29.91
CA VAL A 255 -5.02 -2.78 29.12
C VAL A 255 -4.04 -3.01 27.98
N ARG A 256 -4.42 -2.65 26.76
CA ARG A 256 -3.59 -2.74 25.55
C ARG A 256 -3.56 -1.41 24.83
N LEU A 257 -2.41 -1.05 24.26
CA LEU A 257 -2.31 0.09 23.35
C LEU A 257 -2.98 -0.25 22.01
N SER A 258 -3.79 0.67 21.49
CA SER A 258 -4.53 0.54 20.23
C SER A 258 -3.68 0.88 18.99
#